data_AF-A0A9E4C1E8-F1
#
_entry.id   AF-A0A9E4C1E8-F1
#
_cell.length_a   1.000
_cell.length_b   1.000
_cell.length_c   1.000
_cell.angle_alpha   90.00
_cell.angle_beta   90.00
_cell.angle_gamma   90.00
#
_symmetry.space_group_name_H-M   'P 1'
#
loop_
_entity.id
_entity.type
_entity.pdbx_description
1 polymer ?
#
loop_
_entity_poly.entity_id
_entity_poly.type
_entity_poly.pdbx_seq_one_letter_code
_entity_poly.pdbx_strand_id
1 'polypeptide(L)' 'MEYFGKGLYLIFFALVFWFIHRAQGRGVGRLVEDNHRAHKRVHRTLEEHPEGGTWRQYKQWMEGTA' A
#
# COMPACT_ATOMS: atom_id res chain seq x y z
N MET A 1 14.86 -34.17 -25.60
CA MET A 1 14.26 -32.83 -25.74
C MET A 1 13.35 -32.43 -24.58
N GLU A 2 13.14 -33.26 -23.54
CA GLU A 2 12.23 -32.92 -22.41
C GLU A 2 12.89 -32.07 -21.29
N TYR A 3 14.21 -32.15 -21.12
CA TYR A 3 14.92 -31.40 -20.08
C TYR A 3 15.07 -29.91 -20.38
N PHE A 4 15.09 -29.55 -21.67
CA PHE A 4 15.29 -28.17 -22.12
C PHE A 4 14.08 -27.29 -21.79
N GLY A 5 12.86 -27.82 -21.94
CA GLY A 5 11.62 -27.12 -21.58
C GLY A 5 11.46 -26.94 -20.06
N LYS A 6 11.83 -27.95 -19.26
CA LYS A 6 11.79 -27.87 -17.78
C LYS A 6 12.78 -26.83 -17.24
N GLY A 7 13.98 -26.74 -17.81
CA GLY A 7 14.97 -25.72 -17.45
C GLY A 7 14.48 -24.30 -17.72
N LEU A 8 13.90 -24.06 -18.90
CA LEU A 8 13.30 -22.76 -19.24
C LEU A 8 12.13 -22.38 -18.32
N TYR A 9 11.32 -23.37 -17.92
CA TYR A 9 10.19 -23.13 -17.02
C TYR A 9 10.66 -22.69 -15.62
N LEU A 10 11.71 -23.30 -15.09
CA LEU A 10 12.30 -22.91 -13.80
C LEU A 10 12.88 -21.49 -13.84
N ILE A 11 13.54 -21.13 -14.95
CA ILE A 11 14.08 -19.78 -15.15
C ILE A 11 12.94 -18.76 -15.22
N PHE A 12 11.89 -19.06 -15.99
CA PHE A 12 10.71 -18.19 -16.06
C PHE A 12 10.06 -17.98 -14.69
N PHE A 13 9.87 -19.07 -13.93
CA PHE A 13 9.27 -18.99 -12.60
C PHE A 13 10.14 -18.20 -11.62
N ALA A 14 11.47 -18.37 -11.68
CA ALA A 14 12.41 -17.60 -10.87
C ALA A 14 12.36 -16.10 -11.20
N LEU A 15 12.23 -15.73 -12.47
CA LEU A 15 12.11 -14.34 -12.90
C LEU A 15 10.79 -13.71 -12.44
N VAL A 16 9.67 -14.43 -12.56
CA VAL A 16 8.35 -13.96 -12.09
C VAL A 16 8.36 -13.79 -10.56
N PHE A 17 8.89 -14.78 -9.83
CA PHE A 17 9.00 -14.71 -8.37
C PHE A 17 9.89 -13.54 -7.94
N TRP A 18 11.05 -13.36 -8.59
CA TRP A 18 11.93 -12.23 -8.32
C TRP A 18 11.26 -10.89 -8.61
N PHE A 19 10.53 -10.78 -9.73
CA PHE A 19 9.80 -9.57 -10.09
C PHE A 19 8.71 -9.22 -9.05
N ILE A 20 7.93 -10.22 -8.62
CA ILE A 20 6.90 -10.03 -7.58
C ILE A 20 7.53 -9.64 -6.25
N HIS A 21 8.59 -10.32 -5.82
CA HIS A 21 9.29 -10.01 -4.57
C HIS A 21 9.95 -8.62 -4.60
N ARG A 22 10.53 -8.24 -5.75
CA ARG A 22 11.10 -6.91 -5.99
C ARG A 22 10.02 -5.82 -5.98
N ALA A 23 8.87 -6.09 -6.59
CA ALA A 23 7.73 -5.17 -6.64
C ALA A 23 7.06 -5.00 -5.28
N GLN A 24 6.88 -6.10 -4.53
CA GLN A 24 6.36 -6.05 -3.16
C GLN A 24 7.28 -5.25 -2.23
N GLY A 25 8.60 -5.40 -2.35
CA GLY A 25 9.55 -4.67 -1.51
C GLY A 25 9.54 -3.13 -1.67
N ARG A 26 9.11 -2.60 -2.83
CA ARG A 26 9.02 -1.14 -3.07
C ARG A 26 7.60 -0.59 -2.99
N GLY A 27 6.60 -1.36 -3.40
CA GLY A 27 5.20 -0.94 -3.39
C GLY A 27 4.54 -1.11 -2.03
N VAL A 28 4.72 -2.27 -1.38
CA VAL A 28 4.02 -2.60 -0.13
C VAL A 28 4.55 -1.77 1.03
N GLY A 29 5.87 -1.58 1.14
CA GLY A 29 6.43 -0.71 2.18
C GLY A 29 5.90 0.73 2.11
N ARG A 30 5.80 1.28 0.90
CA ARG A 30 5.24 2.61 0.66
C ARG A 30 3.73 2.66 0.92
N LEU A 31 2.98 1.64 0.50
CA LEU A 31 1.55 1.52 0.79
C LEU A 31 1.26 1.40 2.28
N VAL A 32 2.08 0.64 3.02
CA VAL A 32 1.96 0.49 4.49
C VAL A 32 2.29 1.81 5.18
N GLU A 33 3.33 2.51 4.72
CA GLU A 33 3.70 3.81 5.29
C GLU A 33 2.65 4.90 4.98
N ASP A 34 2.12 4.92 3.76
CA ASP A 34 1.02 5.81 3.36
C ASP A 34 -0.28 5.47 4.12
N ASN A 35 -0.59 4.19 4.32
CA ASN A 35 -1.73 3.75 5.12
C ASN A 35 -1.58 4.14 6.59
N HIS A 36 -0.38 3.98 7.16
CA HIS A 36 -0.11 4.37 8.54
C HIS A 36 -0.26 5.89 8.75
N ARG A 37 0.23 6.70 7.79
CA ARG A 37 0.04 8.16 7.81
C ARG A 37 -1.43 8.56 7.66
N ALA A 38 -2.18 7.89 6.79
CA ALA A 38 -3.61 8.12 6.62
C ALA A 38 -4.39 7.77 7.91
N HIS A 39 -4.07 6.63 8.54
CA HIS A 39 -4.69 6.19 9.78
C HIS A 39 -4.44 7.18 10.92
N LYS A 40 -3.20 7.68 11.06
CA LYS A 40 -2.86 8.70 12.05
C LYS A 40 -3.62 10.02 11.83
N ARG A 41 -3.79 10.43 10.58
CA ARG A 41 -4.53 11.65 10.22
C ARG A 41 -6.01 11.52 10.59
N VAL A 42 -6.63 10.40 10.24
CA VAL A 42 -8.01 10.06 10.60
C VAL A 42 -8.21 10.08 12.12
N HIS A 43 -7.29 9.46 12.86
CA HIS A 43 -7.40 9.40 14.31
C HIS A 43 -7.30 10.78 14.96
N ARG A 44 -6.35 11.63 14.51
CA ARG A 44 -6.22 13.02 14.98
C ARG A 44 -7.49 13.82 14.71
N THR A 45 -8.04 13.74 13.51
CA THR A 45 -9.28 14.47 13.15
C THR A 45 -10.47 14.02 14.01
N LEU A 46 -10.54 12.74 14.38
CA LEU A 46 -11.57 12.22 15.28
C LEU A 46 -11.36 12.67 16.74
N GLU A 47 -10.11 12.81 17.20
CA GLU A 47 -9.79 13.38 18.52
C GLU A 47 -10.14 14.88 18.60
N GLU A 48 -9.87 15.64 17.53
CA GLU A 48 -10.16 17.08 17.45
C GLU A 48 -11.66 17.38 17.31
N HIS A 49 -12.44 16.45 16.75
CA HIS A 49 -13.88 16.60 16.51
C HIS A 49 -14.68 15.40 17.02
N PRO A 50 -14.81 15.24 18.37
CA PRO A 50 -15.46 14.08 18.98
C PRO A 50 -16.98 14.02 18.73
N GLU A 51 -17.59 15.15 18.41
CA GLU A 51 -19.02 15.25 18.05
C GLU A 51 -19.33 14.72 16.64
N GLY A 52 -18.30 14.49 15.82
CA GLY A 52 -18.46 14.04 14.45
C GLY A 52 -19.03 15.12 13.53
N GLY A 53 -18.96 14.89 12.22
CA GLY A 53 -19.44 15.83 11.21
C GLY A 53 -19.88 15.12 9.94
N THR A 54 -20.43 15.89 9.01
CA THR A 54 -20.74 15.36 7.67
C THR A 54 -19.45 14.98 6.92
N TRP A 55 -19.53 14.02 6.01
CA TRP A 55 -18.37 13.56 5.22
C TRP A 55 -17.64 14.72 4.50
N ARG A 56 -18.39 15.75 4.09
CA ARG A 56 -17.84 16.96 3.47
C ARG A 56 -16.99 17.79 4.44
N GLN A 57 -17.41 17.95 5.69
CA GLN A 57 -16.61 18.62 6.73
C GLN A 57 -15.38 17.78 7.10
N TYR A 58 -15.54 16.46 7.21
CA TYR A 58 -14.44 15.55 7.47
C TYR A 58 -13.34 15.65 6.41
N LYS A 59 -13.73 15.76 5.13
CA LYS A 59 -12.78 15.99 4.02
C LYS A 59 -12.04 17.31 4.16
N GLN A 60 -12.73 18.38 4.56
CA GLN A 60 -12.12 19.68 4.82
C GLN A 60 -11.13 19.65 6.00
N TRP A 61 -11.44 18.92 7.07
CA TRP A 61 -10.53 18.76 8.21
C TRP A 61 -9.26 17.99 7.84
N MET A 62 -9.38 16.97 6.98
CA MET A 62 -8.22 16.20 6.49
C MET A 62 -7.33 16.98 5.49
N GLU A 63 -7.90 17.97 4.79
CA GLU A 63 -7.21 18.84 3.83
C GLU A 63 -6.58 20.07 4.49
N GLY A 64 -7.21 20.61 5.55
CA GLY A 64 -6.77 21.82 6.27
C GLY A 64 -5.74 21.58 7.40
N THR A 65 -5.42 20.32 7.73
CA THR A 65 -4.40 19.94 8.74
C THR A 65 -3.00 19.76 8.14
N ALA A 66 -2.71 20.46 7.04
CA ALA A 66 -1.40 20.53 6.39
C ALA A 66 -0.54 21.65 6.98
#